data_AF-A0A154R428-F1
#
_entry.id   AF-A0A154R428-F1
#
_cell.length_a   1.000
_cell.length_b   1.000
_cell.length_c   1.000
_cell.angle_alpha   90.00
_cell.angle_beta   90.00
_cell.angle_gamma   90.00
#
_symmetry.space_group_name_H-M   'P 1'
#
loop_
_entity.id
_entity.type
_entity.pdbx_description
1 polymer ?
#
loop_
_entity_poly.entity_id
_entity_poly.type
_entity_poly.pdbx_seq_one_letter_code
_entity_poly.pdbx_strand_id
1 'polypeptide(L)'
;MNAQITHRERPHATGLSGRGLRLFGIALLAVSVSCLLWSWRPVARSEAGRASANQLVHWQDAGHDWLLVVDSATRELVVYDAADGRPLDRLGADDGLPDVQSIAQQGHWLLVTGEQPRAVRRLELPELRAVAVDGR
;
A
#
# COMPACT_ATOMS: atom_id res chain seq x y z
N MET A 1 94.11 -15.67 4.37
CA MET A 1 94.08 -14.65 3.29
C MET A 1 93.04 -13.61 3.67
N ASN A 2 93.50 -12.36 3.82
CA ASN A 2 92.71 -11.18 4.18
C ASN A 2 92.01 -10.60 2.95
N ALA A 3 90.78 -10.09 3.13
CA ALA A 3 90.28 -8.95 2.38
C ALA A 3 89.23 -8.21 3.23
N GLN A 4 89.61 -7.05 3.77
CA GLN A 4 88.67 -6.07 4.31
C GLN A 4 88.01 -5.31 3.16
N ILE A 5 86.69 -5.10 3.22
CA ILE A 5 86.00 -4.07 2.44
C ILE A 5 85.05 -3.33 3.37
N THR A 6 85.39 -2.06 3.60
CA THR A 6 84.55 -1.00 4.16
C THR A 6 83.58 -0.51 3.09
N HIS A 7 82.29 -0.40 3.38
CA HIS A 7 81.46 0.67 2.79
C HIS A 7 80.29 1.05 3.69
N ARG A 8 79.93 2.31 3.57
CA ARG A 8 79.16 3.20 4.45
C ARG A 8 77.75 3.41 3.87
N GLU A 9 76.86 3.87 4.76
CA GLU A 9 75.67 4.72 4.52
C GLU A 9 74.23 4.14 4.56
N ARG A 10 73.43 4.93 5.30
CA ARG A 10 71.99 5.06 5.65
C ARG A 10 71.01 4.81 4.46
N PRO A 11 69.67 4.67 4.62
CA PRO A 11 68.82 5.35 5.61
C PRO A 11 67.56 4.62 6.14
N HIS A 12 66.89 5.31 7.06
CA HIS A 12 65.52 5.09 7.51
C HIS A 12 64.56 4.90 6.33
N ALA A 13 63.83 3.79 6.30
CA ALA A 13 62.61 3.66 5.51
C ALA A 13 61.41 3.83 6.44
N THR A 14 60.78 4.98 6.28
CA THR A 14 59.53 5.44 6.85
C THR A 14 58.43 4.40 6.62
N GLY A 15 57.72 4.01 7.68
CA GLY A 15 56.54 3.16 7.59
C GLY A 15 55.46 3.82 6.73
N LEU A 16 55.10 3.17 5.62
CA LEU A 16 53.91 3.50 4.84
C LEU A 16 52.68 3.02 5.62
N SER A 17 52.03 3.98 6.27
CA SER A 17 50.79 3.82 7.02
C SER A 17 49.67 3.32 6.08
N GLY A 18 49.21 2.09 6.27
CA GLY A 18 48.06 1.48 5.60
C GLY A 18 46.74 2.16 5.98
N ARG A 19 46.52 3.39 5.51
CA ARG A 19 45.35 4.22 5.81
C ARG A 19 44.44 4.49 4.61
N GLY A 20 44.72 3.90 3.44
CA GLY A 20 43.93 4.14 2.22
C GLY A 20 42.69 3.24 2.04
N LEU A 21 42.66 2.05 2.65
CA LEU A 21 41.69 1.01 2.26
C LEU A 21 40.36 1.05 3.01
N ARG A 22 40.22 1.84 4.09
CA ARG A 22 39.01 1.84 4.92
C ARG A 22 37.92 2.82 4.46
N LEU A 23 38.28 3.85 3.70
CA LEU A 23 37.32 4.89 3.30
C LEU A 23 36.44 4.49 2.12
N PHE A 24 36.99 3.72 1.16
CA PHE A 24 36.20 3.21 0.02
C PHE A 24 35.14 2.20 0.44
N GLY A 25 35.42 1.36 1.45
CA GLY A 25 34.44 0.39 1.96
C GLY A 25 33.22 1.05 2.59
N ILE A 26 33.41 2.15 3.33
CA ILE A 26 32.32 2.87 4.02
C ILE A 26 31.46 3.63 3.00
N ALA A 27 32.07 4.26 1.99
CA ALA A 27 31.33 4.94 0.93
C ALA A 27 30.42 3.98 0.14
N LEU A 28 30.91 2.78 -0.16
CA LEU A 28 30.13 1.76 -0.89
C LEU A 28 29.00 1.15 -0.04
N LEU A 29 29.23 1.04 1.27
CA LEU A 29 28.23 0.57 2.23
C LEU A 29 27.09 1.58 2.41
N ALA A 30 27.40 2.88 2.45
CA ALA A 30 26.40 3.95 2.58
C ALA A 30 25.45 4.02 1.37
N VAL A 31 25.98 3.86 0.15
CA VAL A 31 25.16 3.80 -1.08
C VAL A 31 24.29 2.55 -1.07
N SER A 32 24.84 1.39 -0.70
CA SER A 32 24.09 0.13 -0.65
C SER A 32 22.97 0.16 0.39
N VAL A 33 23.24 0.65 1.59
CA VAL A 33 22.23 0.82 2.65
C VAL A 33 21.15 1.82 2.22
N SER A 34 21.51 2.88 1.50
CA SER A 34 20.52 3.84 0.96
C SER A 34 19.64 3.20 -0.13
N CYS A 35 20.20 2.35 -1.00
CA CYS A 35 19.44 1.58 -1.99
C CYS A 35 18.50 0.54 -1.33
N LEU A 36 18.97 -0.16 -0.29
CA LEU A 36 18.14 -1.11 0.45
C LEU A 36 17.04 -0.41 1.28
N LEU A 37 17.32 0.76 1.85
CA LEU A 37 16.29 1.55 2.54
C LEU A 37 15.28 2.17 1.56
N TRP A 38 15.67 2.43 0.30
CA TRP A 38 14.73 2.84 -0.74
C TRP A 38 13.87 1.68 -1.26
N SER A 39 14.41 0.47 -1.37
CA SER A 39 13.61 -0.69 -1.77
C SER A 39 12.67 -1.19 -0.68
N TRP A 40 12.92 -0.80 0.59
CA TRP A 40 12.07 -1.10 1.74
C TRP A 40 11.19 0.08 2.18
N ARG A 41 11.07 1.13 1.36
CA ARG A 41 9.97 2.09 1.56
C ARG A 41 8.68 1.27 1.47
N PRO A 42 7.88 1.13 2.55
CA PRO A 42 6.56 0.56 2.41
C PRO A 42 5.89 1.41 1.36
N VAL A 43 5.35 0.79 0.32
CA VAL A 43 4.47 1.52 -0.57
C VAL A 43 3.32 1.94 0.34
N ALA A 44 3.39 3.17 0.85
CA ALA A 44 2.20 3.91 1.17
C ALA A 44 1.52 3.96 -0.19
N ARG A 45 0.67 2.96 -0.44
CA ARG A 45 -0.25 2.94 -1.55
C ARG A 45 -1.16 4.11 -1.24
N SER A 46 -0.70 5.32 -1.53
CA SER A 46 -1.57 6.41 -1.86
C SER A 46 -2.30 5.90 -3.08
N GLU A 47 -3.44 5.24 -2.86
CA GLU A 47 -4.46 5.02 -3.87
C GLU A 47 -5.06 6.37 -4.24
N ALA A 48 -4.20 7.25 -4.74
CA ALA A 48 -4.58 8.33 -5.60
C ALA A 48 -5.06 7.67 -6.90
N GLY A 49 -6.34 7.37 -6.96
CA GLY A 49 -7.11 7.36 -8.20
C GLY A 49 -6.61 6.40 -9.27
N ARG A 50 -6.55 5.11 -8.97
CA ARG A 50 -7.17 4.15 -9.89
C ARG A 50 -8.33 3.56 -9.13
N ALA A 51 -9.55 3.78 -9.61
CA ALA A 51 -10.72 3.06 -9.15
C ALA A 51 -10.45 1.57 -9.40
N SER A 52 -9.79 0.91 -8.45
CA SER A 52 -9.80 -0.53 -8.38
C SER A 52 -11.27 -0.86 -8.20
N ALA A 53 -11.86 -1.57 -9.16
CA ALA A 53 -13.25 -2.01 -9.12
C ALA A 53 -13.38 -2.99 -7.95
N ASN A 54 -13.44 -2.45 -6.74
CA ASN A 54 -13.41 -3.25 -5.55
C ASN A 54 -14.82 -3.83 -5.38
N GLN A 55 -14.91 -5.15 -5.38
CA GLN A 55 -16.18 -5.86 -5.26
C GLN A 55 -16.45 -6.29 -3.82
N LEU A 56 -15.53 -6.00 -2.90
CA LEU A 56 -15.61 -6.35 -1.50
C LEU A 56 -15.05 -5.22 -0.64
N VAL A 57 -15.82 -4.78 0.34
CA VAL A 57 -15.38 -3.87 1.38
C VAL A 57 -15.55 -4.55 2.73
N HIS A 58 -14.49 -4.57 3.52
CA HIS A 58 -14.58 -4.89 4.94
C HIS A 58 -14.78 -3.60 5.71
N TRP A 59 -15.87 -3.49 6.45
CA TRP A 59 -16.21 -2.32 7.24
C TRP A 59 -16.38 -2.71 8.70
N GLN A 60 -15.69 -1.97 9.58
CA GLN A 60 -15.72 -2.22 11.01
C GLN A 60 -15.77 -0.88 11.75
N ASP A 61 -16.95 -0.54 12.27
CA ASP A 61 -17.18 0.63 13.12
C ASP A 61 -18.57 0.51 13.79
N ALA A 62 -18.93 1.42 14.68
CA ALA A 62 -20.24 1.53 15.33
C ALA A 62 -20.77 0.21 15.96
N GLY A 63 -19.86 -0.69 16.36
CA GLY A 63 -20.21 -2.01 16.91
C GLY A 63 -20.56 -3.08 15.88
N HIS A 64 -20.34 -2.81 14.60
CA HIS A 64 -20.58 -3.71 13.49
C HIS A 64 -19.27 -4.14 12.84
N ASP A 65 -19.26 -5.37 12.32
CA ASP A 65 -18.16 -5.95 11.57
C ASP A 65 -18.75 -6.64 10.33
N TRP A 66 -18.67 -5.99 9.18
CA TRP A 66 -19.40 -6.36 7.96
C TRP A 66 -18.48 -6.58 6.77
N LEU A 67 -18.85 -7.54 5.93
CA LEU A 67 -18.33 -7.69 4.58
C LEU A 67 -19.41 -7.28 3.58
N LEU A 68 -19.21 -6.15 2.92
CA LEU A 68 -20.09 -5.67 1.86
C LEU A 68 -19.57 -6.18 0.53
N VAL A 69 -20.37 -6.94 -0.21
CA VAL A 69 -19.96 -7.66 -1.42
C VAL A 69 -20.89 -7.34 -2.56
N VAL A 70 -20.33 -7.11 -3.75
CA VAL A 70 -21.11 -7.05 -4.98
C VAL A 70 -21.38 -8.46 -5.47
N ASP A 71 -22.65 -8.86 -5.50
CA ASP A 71 -23.07 -10.10 -6.15
C ASP A 71 -23.05 -9.90 -7.67
N SER A 72 -22.12 -10.56 -8.36
CA SER A 72 -21.92 -10.38 -9.79
C SER A 72 -23.06 -10.94 -10.66
N ALA A 73 -23.85 -11.88 -10.13
CA ALA A 73 -24.97 -12.49 -10.85
C ALA A 73 -26.21 -11.61 -10.82
N THR A 74 -26.49 -11.00 -9.66
CA THR A 74 -27.69 -10.17 -9.44
C THR A 74 -27.43 -8.68 -9.54
N ARG A 75 -26.16 -8.25 -9.51
CA ARG A 75 -25.75 -6.84 -9.47
C ARG A 75 -26.25 -6.10 -8.24
N GLU A 76 -26.42 -6.81 -7.14
CA GLU A 76 -26.86 -6.27 -5.86
C GLU A 76 -25.70 -6.18 -4.87
N LEU A 77 -25.86 -5.31 -3.88
CA LEU A 77 -24.96 -5.22 -2.74
C LEU A 77 -25.46 -6.16 -1.65
N VAL A 78 -24.64 -7.13 -1.25
CA VAL A 78 -24.96 -8.07 -0.17
C VAL A 78 -24.10 -7.73 1.04
N VAL A 79 -24.75 -7.60 2.19
CA VAL A 79 -24.09 -7.35 3.47
C VAL A 79 -23.97 -8.67 4.20
N TYR A 80 -22.75 -9.05 4.57
CA TYR A 80 -22.48 -10.23 5.37
C TYR A 80 -21.96 -9.82 6.75
N ASP A 81 -22.24 -10.63 7.76
CA ASP A 81 -21.51 -10.58 9.03
C ASP A 81 -20.08 -11.08 8.79
N ALA A 82 -19.08 -10.29 9.17
CA ALA A 82 -17.68 -10.65 8.92
C ALA A 82 -17.18 -11.80 9.81
N ALA A 83 -17.81 -12.05 10.96
CA ALA A 83 -17.37 -13.06 11.91
C ALA A 83 -17.77 -14.48 11.48
N ASP A 84 -18.94 -14.65 10.87
CA ASP A 84 -19.43 -15.97 10.44
C ASP A 84 -19.81 -16.07 8.96
N GLY A 85 -19.78 -14.96 8.22
CA GLY A 85 -20.09 -14.92 6.79
C GLY A 85 -21.58 -15.09 6.47
N ARG A 86 -22.49 -14.98 7.45
CA ARG A 86 -23.93 -15.08 7.17
C ARG A 86 -24.42 -13.83 6.44
N PRO A 87 -25.31 -13.96 5.44
CA PRO A 87 -25.93 -12.78 4.83
C PRO A 87 -26.86 -12.12 5.84
N LEU A 88 -26.72 -10.81 5.99
CA LEU A 88 -27.54 -9.96 6.85
C LEU A 88 -28.59 -9.22 6.05
N ASP A 89 -28.20 -8.66 4.90
CA ASP A 89 -29.07 -7.84 4.07
C ASP A 89 -28.64 -7.86 2.60
N ARG A 90 -29.54 -7.43 1.72
CA ARG A 90 -29.34 -7.38 0.27
C ARG A 90 -30.03 -6.14 -0.28
N LEU A 91 -29.22 -5.23 -0.85
CA LEU A 91 -29.68 -3.97 -1.39
C LEU A 91 -29.58 -3.96 -2.91
N GLY A 92 -30.67 -3.58 -3.56
CA GLY A 92 -30.81 -3.56 -5.01
C GLY A 92 -31.50 -2.31 -5.54
N ALA A 93 -32.13 -2.45 -6.70
CA ALA A 93 -32.84 -1.35 -7.35
C ALA A 93 -33.99 -0.78 -6.50
N ASP A 94 -34.67 -1.62 -5.73
CA ASP A 94 -35.75 -1.23 -4.82
C ASP A 94 -35.26 -0.32 -3.68
N ASP A 95 -33.97 -0.41 -3.33
CA ASP A 95 -33.29 0.44 -2.35
C ASP A 95 -32.65 1.69 -2.98
N GLY A 96 -32.87 1.91 -4.27
CA GLY A 96 -32.35 3.05 -5.02
C GLY A 96 -30.89 2.91 -5.47
N LEU A 97 -30.33 1.69 -5.38
CA LEU A 97 -29.01 1.39 -5.94
C LEU A 97 -29.07 1.15 -7.45
N PRO A 98 -28.00 1.49 -8.20
CA PRO A 98 -27.86 1.08 -9.60
C PRO A 98 -27.47 -0.40 -9.68
N ASP A 99 -27.42 -0.96 -10.89
CA ASP A 99 -26.81 -2.27 -11.13
C ASP A 99 -25.32 -2.24 -10.70
N VAL A 100 -25.04 -2.75 -9.51
CA VAL A 100 -23.78 -2.52 -8.81
C VAL A 100 -22.65 -3.23 -9.53
N GLN A 101 -21.60 -2.47 -9.86
CA GLN A 101 -20.38 -2.98 -10.49
C GLN A 101 -19.20 -2.98 -9.51
N SER A 102 -19.07 -1.91 -8.73
CA SER A 102 -18.01 -1.76 -7.75
C SER A 102 -18.43 -0.90 -6.58
N ILE A 103 -17.73 -1.07 -5.47
CA ILE A 103 -17.93 -0.38 -4.21
C ILE A 103 -16.60 0.15 -3.67
N ALA A 104 -16.64 1.26 -2.95
CA ALA A 104 -15.47 1.78 -2.27
C ALA A 104 -15.86 2.50 -0.99
N GLN A 105 -15.13 2.25 0.10
CA GLN A 105 -15.32 2.98 1.34
C GLN A 105 -14.63 4.34 1.28
N GLN A 106 -15.34 5.38 1.72
CA GLN A 106 -14.83 6.74 1.91
C GLN A 106 -15.31 7.29 3.26
N GLY A 107 -14.55 7.02 4.32
CA GLY A 107 -14.94 7.40 5.68
C GLY A 107 -16.21 6.66 6.11
N HIS A 108 -17.26 7.41 6.43
CA HIS A 108 -18.60 6.90 6.78
C HIS A 108 -19.51 6.70 5.56
N TRP A 109 -18.98 6.85 4.34
CA TRP A 109 -19.74 6.60 3.11
C TRP A 109 -19.25 5.34 2.41
N LEU A 110 -20.18 4.61 1.82
CA LEU A 110 -19.90 3.64 0.77
C LEU A 110 -20.28 4.27 -0.57
N LEU A 111 -19.31 4.45 -1.45
CA LEU A 111 -19.58 4.75 -2.85
C LEU A 111 -19.97 3.46 -3.57
N VAL A 112 -21.12 3.48 -4.22
CA VAL A 112 -21.62 2.40 -5.06
C VAL A 112 -21.62 2.90 -6.49
N THR A 113 -20.84 2.25 -7.34
CA THR A 113 -20.74 2.59 -8.76
C THR A 113 -21.44 1.50 -9.57
N GLY A 114 -22.41 1.91 -10.37
CA GLY A 114 -23.13 1.02 -11.27
C GLY A 114 -22.37 0.72 -12.56
N GLU A 115 -22.96 -0.13 -13.40
CA GLU A 115 -22.40 -0.46 -14.72
C GLU A 115 -22.17 0.80 -15.58
N GLN A 116 -23.08 1.77 -15.51
CA GLN A 116 -22.95 3.04 -16.20
C GLN A 116 -22.04 3.99 -15.40
N PRO A 117 -21.02 4.62 -16.01
CA PRO A 117 -20.07 5.49 -15.30
C PRO A 117 -20.68 6.69 -14.57
N ARG A 118 -21.90 7.10 -14.93
CA ARG A 118 -22.63 8.20 -14.27
C ARG A 118 -23.56 7.72 -13.14
N ALA A 119 -23.76 6.42 -13.01
CA ALA A 119 -24.61 5.82 -11.99
C ALA A 119 -23.80 5.63 -10.70
N VAL A 120 -23.50 6.73 -10.02
CA VAL A 120 -22.86 6.68 -8.69
C VAL A 120 -23.90 6.98 -7.61
N ARG A 121 -23.87 6.21 -6.52
CA ARG A 121 -24.65 6.42 -5.31
C ARG A 121 -23.73 6.44 -4.10
N ARG A 122 -24.16 7.13 -3.05
CA ARG A 122 -23.53 7.08 -1.72
C ARG A 122 -24.50 6.40 -0.76
N LEU A 123 -24.00 5.46 0.01
CA LEU A 123 -24.70 4.91 1.16
C LEU A 123 -24.05 5.44 2.43
N GLU A 124 -24.85 5.94 3.37
CA GLU A 124 -24.38 6.25 4.72
C GLU A 124 -24.14 4.94 5.49
N LEU A 125 -23.02 4.80 6.18
CA LEU A 125 -22.74 3.65 7.05
C LEU A 125 -22.89 4.08 8.52
N PRO A 126 -23.49 3.25 9.39
CA PRO A 126 -24.02 1.90 9.14
C PRO A 126 -25.42 1.81 8.54
N GLU A 127 -26.16 2.91 8.40
CA GLU A 127 -27.61 2.85 8.11
C GLU A 127 -27.95 2.33 6.71
N LEU A 128 -26.96 2.25 5.83
CA LEU A 128 -27.02 1.84 4.42
C LEU A 128 -28.06 2.61 3.61
N ARG A 129 -28.26 3.89 3.96
CA ARG A 129 -29.24 4.76 3.32
C ARG A 129 -28.67 5.40 2.07
N ALA A 130 -29.37 5.19 0.95
CA ALA A 130 -28.99 5.78 -0.32
C ALA A 130 -29.21 7.30 -0.34
N VAL A 131 -28.14 8.03 -0.62
CA VAL A 131 -28.12 9.46 -0.87
C VAL A 131 -27.65 9.69 -2.30
N ALA A 132 -28.41 10.48 -3.05
CA ALA A 132 -28.01 10.87 -4.40
C ALA A 132 -26.72 11.69 -4.35
N VAL A 133 -25.77 11.36 -5.22
CA VAL A 133 -24.60 12.22 -5.44
C VAL A 133 -25.04 13.27 -6.44
N ASP A 134 -25.34 14.49 -5.97
CA ASP A 134 -25.58 15.60 -6.88
C ASP A 134 -24.31 15.90 -7.67
N GLY A 135 -24.36 15.62 -8.96
CA GLY A 135 -23.29 15.98 -9.89
C GLY A 135 -23.26 17.49 -10.08
N ARG A 136 -22.26 18.15 -9.51
CA ARG A 136 -21.87 19.51 -9.90
C ARG A 136 -20.92 19.45 -11.10
#